data_AF-A0A939FAU1-F1
#
_entry.id   AF-A0A939FAU1-F1
#
_cell.length_a   1.000
_cell.length_b   1.000
_cell.length_c   1.000
_cell.angle_alpha   90.00
_cell.angle_beta   90.00
_cell.angle_gamma   90.00
#
_symmetry.space_group_name_H-M   'P 1'
#
loop_
_entity.id
_entity.type
_entity.pdbx_description
1 polymer ?
#
loop_
_entity_poly.entity_id
_entity_poly.type
_entity_poly.pdbx_seq_one_letter_code
_entity_poly.pdbx_strand_id
1 'polypeptide(L)'
;GEEGAGSGHDRPGTGELRMGGGPLRCWVVTGTPARVLQGWTALTGAPALPPSWALGPQHARWGFGSEHEVRRIVAGYRERDLPLSALHLDIDHYERHQVFTVDRERFPDLPGLAKDLRTDGVRLVSIVDPAVRADPGNAVYASGAAADAFVRDARGRPVRGVVWPGECVFPDFTAPRVREWWGALYEERLAQGFSGVWHDMNEPASFAPFGDPTLPRSSRHDLEGRGGDHREAHNVYALAMARAGYEGLRKLRPDERPFLFSRSGWAGMQRYGGTWSGDVTTGWPGLRASLSLVLGLGLCGVPYSGPDVGGFNGRPSPELYLRWFQLGAYLPLFRTHSAIWAGRREPWEFGPRVLEHARAALVERERLRPYFMTLAQLARLTGAPYVRPLWWGSSADRALRDCEDAFLLGDALLVAPVFERGGDRRAVRLPRGRWYDTATGQTHEGPGQVLLDAPLSRIPVLARAGSVIPVRGADGGLELEVWAPAAGRTGGGVVVRDAGDGWEKAEVERFTTKLVKGRVVVEQVVDGDAGPPRYPVRVRGIEGGRQS
;
A
#
# COMPACT_ATOMS: atom_id res chain seq x y z
N GLY A 1 -31.34 1.12 -16.92
CA GLY A 1 -32.31 0.44 -17.81
C GLY A 1 -32.55 -0.93 -17.23
N GLU A 2 -33.79 -1.39 -17.22
CA GLU A 2 -34.20 -2.70 -16.70
C GLU A 2 -33.63 -3.86 -17.53
N GLU A 3 -33.43 -4.99 -16.86
CA GLU A 3 -32.78 -6.19 -17.36
C GLU A 3 -33.70 -6.97 -18.34
N GLY A 4 -33.14 -7.45 -19.46
CA GLY A 4 -33.87 -8.27 -20.45
C GLY A 4 -34.22 -7.57 -21.78
N ALA A 5 -34.13 -6.24 -21.85
CA ALA A 5 -34.21 -5.49 -23.10
C ALA A 5 -32.82 -5.10 -23.60
N GLY A 6 -32.01 -6.10 -24.02
CA GLY A 6 -30.74 -5.88 -24.73
C GLY A 6 -29.85 -4.75 -24.19
N SER A 7 -29.36 -4.89 -22.96
CA SER A 7 -28.30 -4.02 -22.41
C SER A 7 -26.94 -4.40 -23.03
N GLY A 8 -26.78 -4.17 -24.32
CA GLY A 8 -25.54 -4.48 -25.04
C GLY A 8 -24.48 -3.40 -24.82
N HIS A 9 -23.29 -3.83 -24.41
CA HIS A 9 -22.01 -3.09 -24.40
C HIS A 9 -21.54 -2.60 -25.80
N ASP A 10 -22.46 -2.57 -26.78
CA ASP A 10 -22.26 -2.19 -28.19
C ASP A 10 -22.98 -0.87 -28.54
N ARG A 11 -23.55 -0.17 -27.54
CA ARG A 11 -23.94 1.24 -27.70
C ARG A 11 -22.72 2.13 -27.46
N PRO A 12 -22.56 3.24 -28.21
CA PRO A 12 -21.57 4.26 -27.89
C PRO A 12 -21.76 4.69 -26.42
N GLY A 13 -20.82 4.31 -25.56
CA GLY A 13 -20.76 4.85 -24.20
C GLY A 13 -20.30 6.30 -24.32
N THR A 14 -21.14 7.24 -23.88
CA THR A 14 -20.75 8.65 -23.80
C THR A 14 -20.22 8.95 -22.40
N GLY A 15 -19.02 9.52 -22.32
CA GLY A 15 -18.49 10.11 -21.09
C GLY A 15 -18.41 11.63 -21.24
N GLU A 16 -18.81 12.37 -20.21
CA GLU A 16 -18.73 13.84 -20.18
C GLU A 16 -17.70 14.29 -19.13
N LEU A 17 -16.71 15.08 -19.54
CA LEU A 17 -15.77 15.74 -18.64
C LEU A 17 -16.12 17.23 -18.55
N ARG A 18 -16.45 17.69 -17.34
CA ARG A 18 -16.63 19.11 -17.03
C ARG A 18 -15.48 19.59 -16.16
N MET A 19 -14.84 20.68 -16.55
CA MET A 19 -13.73 21.28 -15.81
C MET A 19 -14.08 22.71 -15.42
N GLY A 20 -13.71 23.13 -14.21
CA GLY A 20 -13.91 24.50 -13.74
C GLY A 20 -12.98 25.54 -14.38
N GLY A 21 -11.94 25.10 -15.09
CA GLY A 21 -10.96 25.95 -15.76
C GLY A 21 -9.76 25.16 -16.31
N GLY A 22 -8.80 25.88 -16.90
CA GLY A 22 -7.59 25.31 -17.50
C GLY A 22 -7.79 24.76 -18.93
N PRO A 23 -6.70 24.53 -19.68
CA PRO A 23 -6.79 23.96 -21.02
C PRO A 23 -7.11 22.46 -20.96
N LEU A 24 -7.94 21.98 -21.87
CA LEU A 24 -8.11 20.54 -22.08
C LEU A 24 -6.83 19.96 -22.65
N ARG A 25 -6.19 19.06 -21.89
CA ARG A 25 -5.06 18.25 -22.34
C ARG A 25 -5.43 16.79 -22.20
N CYS A 26 -5.39 16.07 -23.31
CA CYS A 26 -5.79 14.67 -23.38
C CYS A 26 -4.61 13.81 -23.85
N TRP A 27 -4.39 12.70 -23.14
CA TRP A 27 -3.48 11.64 -23.55
C TRP A 27 -4.30 10.36 -23.68
N VAL A 28 -4.16 9.67 -24.81
CA VAL A 28 -4.82 8.41 -25.07
C VAL A 28 -3.76 7.32 -25.13
N VAL A 29 -3.86 6.33 -24.24
CA VAL A 29 -2.98 5.16 -24.21
C VAL A 29 -3.81 3.94 -24.54
N THR A 30 -3.43 3.17 -25.56
CA THR A 30 -4.19 2.01 -26.04
C THR A 30 -3.36 0.74 -25.97
N GLY A 31 -4.01 -0.39 -25.68
CA GLY A 31 -3.37 -1.70 -25.71
C GLY A 31 -3.97 -2.65 -24.69
N THR A 32 -3.24 -3.72 -24.36
CA THR A 32 -3.58 -4.57 -23.21
C THR A 32 -3.50 -3.76 -21.91
N PRO A 33 -4.17 -4.18 -20.82
CA PRO A 33 -4.07 -3.49 -19.53
C PRO A 33 -2.62 -3.22 -19.08
N ALA A 34 -1.73 -4.19 -19.28
CA ALA A 34 -0.30 -4.03 -19.00
C ALA A 34 0.36 -2.93 -19.84
N ARG A 35 0.07 -2.85 -21.15
CA ARG A 35 0.58 -1.77 -22.03
C ARG A 35 0.02 -0.41 -21.65
N VAL A 36 -1.26 -0.34 -21.28
CA VAL A 36 -1.90 0.90 -20.82
C VAL A 36 -1.22 1.42 -19.56
N LEU A 37 -1.00 0.57 -18.56
CA LEU A 37 -0.31 0.95 -17.32
C LEU A 37 1.17 1.30 -17.56
N GLN A 38 1.84 0.61 -18.47
CA GLN A 38 3.21 0.95 -18.86
C GLN A 38 3.28 2.34 -19.52
N GLY A 39 2.38 2.64 -20.46
CA GLY A 39 2.30 3.98 -21.06
C GLY A 39 1.89 5.06 -20.06
N TRP A 40 0.96 4.75 -19.16
CA TRP A 40 0.53 5.66 -18.08
C TRP A 40 1.67 6.00 -17.12
N THR A 41 2.46 5.02 -16.72
CA THR A 41 3.63 5.22 -15.84
C THR A 41 4.80 5.86 -16.56
N ALA A 42 4.95 5.68 -17.88
CA ALA A 42 5.90 6.47 -18.67
C ALA A 42 5.54 7.97 -18.68
N LEU A 43 4.25 8.30 -18.67
CA LEU A 43 3.76 9.69 -18.63
C LEU A 43 3.82 10.31 -17.22
N THR A 44 3.38 9.56 -16.20
CA THR A 44 3.19 10.06 -14.84
C THR A 44 4.35 9.75 -13.89
N GLY A 45 5.25 8.86 -14.30
CA GLY A 45 6.44 8.40 -13.58
C GLY A 45 6.27 7.01 -12.96
N ALA A 46 7.40 6.33 -12.82
CA ALA A 46 7.45 5.01 -12.21
C ALA A 46 7.13 5.06 -10.70
N PRO A 47 6.41 4.06 -10.16
CA PRO A 47 6.21 3.92 -8.72
C PRO A 47 7.52 3.91 -7.92
N ALA A 48 7.50 4.51 -6.73
CA ALA A 48 8.54 4.42 -5.74
C ALA A 48 8.66 2.97 -5.26
N LEU A 49 9.89 2.51 -5.10
CA LEU A 49 10.17 1.19 -4.56
C LEU A 49 10.26 1.32 -3.03
N PRO A 50 9.32 0.73 -2.26
CA PRO A 50 9.39 0.77 -0.81
C PRO A 50 10.56 -0.10 -0.30
N PRO A 51 11.13 0.22 0.88
CA PRO A 51 12.06 -0.67 1.55
C PRO A 51 11.37 -1.98 1.96
N SER A 52 12.15 -3.05 2.16
CA SER A 52 11.62 -4.41 2.36
C SER A 52 10.71 -4.50 3.58
N TRP A 53 11.09 -3.83 4.67
CA TRP A 53 10.35 -3.81 5.93
C TRP A 53 8.94 -3.25 5.75
N ALA A 54 8.73 -2.31 4.82
CA ALA A 54 7.42 -1.71 4.57
C ALA A 54 6.44 -2.70 3.92
N LEU A 55 6.93 -3.77 3.31
CA LEU A 55 6.07 -4.85 2.81
C LEU A 55 5.67 -5.83 3.94
N GLY A 56 6.05 -5.61 5.19
CA GLY A 56 5.60 -6.43 6.31
C GLY A 56 4.31 -5.93 6.97
N PRO A 57 3.82 -6.64 8.00
CA PRO A 57 2.73 -6.19 8.85
C PRO A 57 3.08 -4.90 9.61
N GLN A 58 2.13 -3.97 9.65
CA GLN A 58 2.29 -2.68 10.29
C GLN A 58 1.14 -2.40 11.25
N HIS A 59 1.42 -1.65 12.31
CA HIS A 59 0.44 -1.29 13.32
C HIS A 59 0.42 0.21 13.57
N ALA A 60 -0.77 0.77 13.65
CA ALA A 60 -1.03 2.18 13.90
C ALA A 60 -2.27 2.30 14.77
N ARG A 61 -2.44 3.45 15.42
CA ARG A 61 -3.60 3.81 16.22
C ARG A 61 -3.53 5.31 16.51
N TRP A 62 -4.63 6.00 16.30
CA TRP A 62 -4.79 7.31 16.90
C TRP A 62 -5.05 7.14 18.39
N GLY A 63 -4.20 7.74 19.24
CA GLY A 63 -4.26 7.60 20.68
C GLY A 63 -3.29 6.54 21.22
N PHE A 64 -2.07 6.42 20.68
CA PHE A 64 -1.03 5.58 21.31
C PHE A 64 -0.69 6.04 22.73
N GLY A 65 -0.86 7.32 23.03
CA GLY A 65 -0.60 7.83 24.37
C GLY A 65 0.87 8.16 24.58
N SER A 66 1.71 7.17 24.94
CA SER A 66 3.11 7.40 25.33
C SER A 66 4.04 6.26 24.91
N GLU A 67 5.34 6.46 25.11
CA GLU A 67 6.38 5.43 24.89
C GLU A 67 6.05 4.10 25.60
N HIS A 68 5.42 4.13 26.78
CA HIS A 68 5.06 2.92 27.51
C HIS A 68 4.07 2.05 26.73
N GLU A 69 3.04 2.64 26.12
CA GLU A 69 2.08 1.87 25.32
C GLU A 69 2.73 1.29 24.07
N VAL A 70 3.65 2.03 23.43
CA VAL A 70 4.44 1.54 22.29
C VAL A 70 5.23 0.29 22.69
N ARG A 71 5.96 0.35 23.81
CA ARG A 71 6.73 -0.80 24.32
C ARG A 71 5.82 -1.97 24.69
N ARG A 72 4.67 -1.72 25.33
CA ARG A 72 3.68 -2.76 25.66
C ARG A 72 3.20 -3.49 24.41
N ILE A 73 2.87 -2.75 23.35
CA ILE A 73 2.36 -3.34 22.10
C ILE A 73 3.44 -4.19 21.43
N VAL A 74 4.66 -3.65 21.27
CA VAL A 74 5.76 -4.39 20.62
C VAL A 74 6.14 -5.63 21.44
N ALA A 75 6.23 -5.52 22.77
CA ALA A 75 6.41 -6.67 23.64
C ALA A 75 5.27 -7.69 23.46
N GLY A 76 4.03 -7.24 23.35
CA GLY A 76 2.86 -8.10 23.12
C GLY A 76 2.94 -8.91 21.83
N TYR A 77 3.38 -8.30 20.72
CA TYR A 77 3.67 -9.01 19.46
C TYR A 77 4.78 -10.04 19.65
N ARG A 78 5.89 -9.65 20.30
CA ARG A 78 7.06 -10.52 20.52
C ARG A 78 6.76 -11.73 21.42
N GLU A 79 6.14 -11.50 22.58
CA GLU A 79 5.74 -12.55 23.53
C GLU A 79 4.81 -13.59 22.90
N ARG A 80 4.04 -13.14 21.91
CA ARG A 80 3.11 -13.99 21.16
C ARG A 80 3.72 -14.44 19.86
N ASP A 81 5.01 -14.27 19.56
CA ASP A 81 5.63 -14.71 18.31
C ASP A 81 4.86 -14.26 17.05
N LEU A 82 4.40 -13.00 17.06
CA LEU A 82 3.67 -12.39 15.96
C LEU A 82 4.60 -11.44 15.20
N PRO A 83 4.76 -11.60 13.87
CA PRO A 83 5.52 -10.66 13.06
C PRO A 83 4.96 -9.23 13.12
N LEU A 84 5.85 -8.26 13.32
CA LEU A 84 5.58 -6.83 13.22
C LEU A 84 6.79 -6.16 12.59
N SER A 85 6.59 -5.36 11.54
CA SER A 85 7.69 -4.68 10.84
C SER A 85 7.75 -3.18 11.11
N ALA A 86 6.60 -2.55 11.35
CA ALA A 86 6.55 -1.13 11.62
C ALA A 86 5.42 -0.75 12.57
N LEU A 87 5.68 0.28 13.37
CA LEU A 87 4.71 0.95 14.21
C LEU A 87 4.64 2.43 13.83
N HIS A 88 3.42 2.93 13.61
CA HIS A 88 3.19 4.31 13.16
C HIS A 88 2.75 5.14 14.34
N LEU A 89 3.45 6.23 14.64
CA LEU A 89 3.02 7.18 15.66
C LEU A 89 2.16 8.27 15.02
N ASP A 90 0.91 8.31 15.44
CA ASP A 90 -0.06 9.35 15.12
C ASP A 90 0.28 10.66 15.87
N ILE A 91 -0.55 11.69 15.77
CA ILE A 91 -0.29 13.05 16.26
C ILE A 91 0.00 13.12 17.76
N ASP A 92 -0.28 12.07 18.54
CA ASP A 92 -0.03 11.98 19.98
C ASP A 92 1.45 12.12 20.36
N HIS A 93 2.38 11.86 19.45
CA HIS A 93 3.81 12.01 19.70
C HIS A 93 4.32 13.45 19.59
N TYR A 94 3.50 14.36 19.06
CA TYR A 94 3.83 15.77 18.92
C TYR A 94 3.51 16.59 20.17
N GLU A 95 4.34 17.59 20.46
CA GLU A 95 4.04 18.55 21.52
C GLU A 95 2.83 19.40 21.11
N ARG A 96 1.68 19.18 21.78
CA ARG A 96 0.41 19.87 21.45
C ARG A 96 0.05 19.76 19.95
N HIS A 97 0.29 18.59 19.34
CA HIS A 97 0.03 18.30 17.92
C HIS A 97 0.79 19.18 16.91
N GLN A 98 1.88 19.84 17.33
CA GLN A 98 2.69 20.67 16.44
C GLN A 98 3.66 19.80 15.63
N VAL A 99 3.57 19.87 14.30
CA VAL A 99 4.48 19.14 13.41
C VAL A 99 5.95 19.49 13.66
N PHE A 100 6.85 18.51 13.46
CA PHE A 100 8.29 18.60 13.74
C PHE A 100 8.64 18.96 15.20
N THR A 101 7.87 18.45 16.14
CA THR A 101 8.16 18.50 17.58
C THR A 101 8.09 17.11 18.20
N VAL A 102 8.40 16.99 19.50
CA VAL A 102 8.17 15.76 20.26
C VAL A 102 7.61 16.15 21.63
N ASP A 103 6.53 15.51 22.05
CA ASP A 103 6.05 15.60 23.43
C ASP A 103 7.04 14.84 24.34
N ARG A 104 7.93 15.58 25.02
CA ARG A 104 8.96 15.00 25.89
C ARG A 104 8.42 14.44 27.21
N GLU A 105 7.18 14.74 27.59
CA GLU A 105 6.55 14.10 28.75
C GLU A 105 6.10 12.67 28.38
N ARG A 106 5.54 12.50 27.18
CA ARG A 106 5.06 11.21 26.67
C ARG A 106 6.16 10.36 26.03
N PHE A 107 7.14 11.00 25.41
CA PHE A 107 8.25 10.38 24.68
C PHE A 107 9.58 11.05 25.08
N PRO A 108 10.07 10.81 26.30
CA PRO A 108 11.26 11.48 26.83
C PRO A 108 12.55 11.12 26.08
N ASP A 109 12.65 9.90 25.55
CA ASP A 109 13.78 9.43 24.74
C ASP A 109 13.30 8.66 23.50
N LEU A 110 12.63 9.39 22.59
CA LEU A 110 12.16 8.83 21.33
C LEU A 110 13.27 8.21 20.46
N PRO A 111 14.49 8.78 20.36
CA PRO A 111 15.61 8.14 19.67
C PRO A 111 16.02 6.80 20.31
N GLY A 112 16.07 6.73 21.65
CA GLY A 112 16.34 5.50 22.40
C GLY A 112 15.27 4.44 22.17
N LEU A 113 13.99 4.83 22.27
CA LEU A 113 12.87 3.95 21.91
C LEU A 113 13.02 3.41 20.49
N ALA A 114 13.27 4.27 19.51
CA ALA A 114 13.45 3.86 18.12
C ALA A 114 14.61 2.86 17.95
N LYS A 115 15.72 3.06 18.69
CA LYS A 115 16.87 2.14 18.67
C LYS A 115 16.51 0.77 19.25
N ASP A 116 15.80 0.73 20.37
CA ASP A 116 15.35 -0.52 20.99
C ASP A 116 14.44 -1.29 20.04
N LEU A 117 13.43 -0.62 19.49
CA LEU A 117 12.48 -1.22 18.54
C LEU A 117 13.17 -1.75 17.28
N ARG A 118 14.19 -1.04 16.77
CA ARG A 118 14.98 -1.51 15.63
C ARG A 118 15.74 -2.79 15.94
N THR A 119 16.16 -3.02 17.19
CA THR A 119 16.81 -4.27 17.61
C THR A 119 15.83 -5.46 17.56
N ASP A 120 14.55 -5.20 17.84
CA ASP A 120 13.45 -6.16 17.66
C ASP A 120 12.94 -6.25 16.20
N GLY A 121 13.60 -5.57 15.25
CA GLY A 121 13.21 -5.57 13.83
C GLY A 121 12.03 -4.65 13.48
N VAL A 122 11.58 -3.81 14.42
CA VAL A 122 10.44 -2.90 14.24
C VAL A 122 10.93 -1.49 13.89
N ARG A 123 10.39 -0.91 12.81
CA ARG A 123 10.65 0.48 12.39
C ARG A 123 9.58 1.43 12.93
N LEU A 124 9.94 2.68 13.22
CA LEU A 124 8.97 3.74 13.51
C LEU A 124 8.62 4.53 12.26
N VAL A 125 7.34 4.86 12.10
CA VAL A 125 6.82 5.76 11.05
C VAL A 125 6.12 6.94 11.73
N SER A 126 6.41 8.17 11.29
CA SER A 126 5.81 9.39 11.88
C SER A 126 4.72 9.93 10.95
N ILE A 127 3.53 10.22 11.49
CA ILE A 127 2.54 11.04 10.79
C ILE A 127 3.07 12.48 10.62
N VAL A 128 2.82 13.14 9.50
CA VAL A 128 3.17 14.54 9.27
C VAL A 128 2.02 15.23 8.54
N ASP A 129 1.42 16.21 9.20
CA ASP A 129 0.42 17.09 8.61
C ASP A 129 1.08 18.30 7.92
N PRO A 130 0.41 18.96 6.95
CA PRO A 130 0.93 20.19 6.35
C PRO A 130 0.72 21.43 7.24
N ALA A 131 -0.19 21.36 8.20
CA ALA A 131 -0.60 22.52 8.99
C ALA A 131 0.44 22.89 10.04
N VAL A 132 0.98 24.10 9.95
CA VAL A 132 1.98 24.64 10.89
C VAL A 132 1.30 25.60 11.84
N ARG A 133 1.45 25.40 13.16
CA ARG A 133 0.86 26.28 14.18
C ARG A 133 1.29 27.73 13.97
N ALA A 134 0.33 28.66 13.96
CA ALA A 134 0.55 30.06 13.61
C ALA A 134 1.10 30.92 14.77
N ASP A 135 2.21 30.47 15.37
CA ASP A 135 2.82 31.02 16.58
C ASP A 135 4.28 31.44 16.29
N PRO A 136 4.68 32.73 16.44
CA PRO A 136 6.06 33.18 16.27
C PRO A 136 7.09 32.45 17.14
N GLY A 137 6.68 31.86 18.28
CA GLY A 137 7.56 31.03 19.12
C GLY A 137 7.78 29.62 18.57
N ASN A 138 7.01 29.18 17.57
CA ASN A 138 7.19 27.90 16.91
C ASN A 138 8.31 28.01 15.85
N ALA A 139 9.34 27.16 15.94
CA ALA A 139 10.51 27.21 15.06
C ALA A 139 10.18 26.95 13.57
N VAL A 140 9.20 26.08 13.29
CA VAL A 140 8.74 25.81 11.92
C VAL A 140 8.00 27.03 11.37
N TYR A 141 7.14 27.66 12.18
CA TYR A 141 6.49 28.90 11.79
C TYR A 141 7.49 30.03 11.51
N ALA A 142 8.43 30.26 12.44
CA ALA A 142 9.43 31.32 12.32
C ALA A 142 10.34 31.13 11.09
N SER A 143 10.85 29.91 10.86
CA SER A 143 11.67 29.60 9.68
C SER A 143 10.87 29.66 8.38
N GLY A 144 9.62 29.20 8.37
CA GLY A 144 8.74 29.30 7.20
C GLY A 144 8.36 30.75 6.88
N ALA A 145 8.17 31.60 7.89
CA ALA A 145 7.94 33.02 7.69
C ALA A 145 9.16 33.72 7.08
N ALA A 146 10.36 33.40 7.56
CA ALA A 146 11.62 33.90 7.01
C ALA A 146 11.86 33.43 5.56
N ALA A 147 11.39 32.24 5.21
CA ALA A 147 11.48 31.67 3.86
C ALA A 147 10.34 32.08 2.91
N ASP A 148 9.41 32.94 3.36
CA ASP A 148 8.19 33.29 2.64
C ASP A 148 7.43 32.05 2.14
N ALA A 149 7.22 31.10 3.05
CA ALA A 149 6.82 29.74 2.71
C ALA A 149 5.30 29.49 2.71
N PHE A 150 4.50 30.39 3.28
CA PHE A 150 3.08 30.13 3.52
C PHE A 150 2.17 30.65 2.42
N VAL A 151 1.08 29.92 2.17
CA VAL A 151 -0.03 30.35 1.30
C VAL A 151 -0.59 31.68 1.79
N ARG A 152 -0.81 32.62 0.86
CA ARG A 152 -1.24 34.00 1.18
C ARG A 152 -2.64 34.31 0.64
N ASP A 153 -3.35 35.22 1.29
CA ASP A 153 -4.59 35.78 0.79
C ASP A 153 -4.33 36.85 -0.30
N ALA A 154 -5.40 37.40 -0.88
CA ALA A 154 -5.30 38.44 -1.91
C ALA A 154 -4.67 39.76 -1.41
N ARG A 155 -4.54 39.96 -0.08
CA ARG A 155 -3.87 41.11 0.54
C ARG A 155 -2.42 40.80 0.92
N GLY A 156 -1.90 39.63 0.54
CA GLY A 156 -0.54 39.20 0.83
C GLY A 156 -0.32 38.71 2.26
N ARG A 157 -1.37 38.45 3.05
CA ARG A 157 -1.24 37.95 4.43
C ARG A 157 -1.31 36.41 4.44
N PRO A 158 -0.60 35.71 5.33
CA PRO A 158 -0.74 34.26 5.45
C PRO A 158 -2.20 33.85 5.70
N VAL A 159 -2.68 32.84 5.00
CA VAL A 159 -4.01 32.27 5.24
C VAL A 159 -3.99 31.52 6.56
N ARG A 160 -4.84 31.92 7.50
CA ARG A 160 -4.98 31.29 8.83
C ARG A 160 -6.18 30.35 8.85
N GLY A 161 -5.92 29.04 8.92
CA GLY A 161 -6.94 28.01 9.12
C GLY A 161 -6.89 27.42 10.53
N VAL A 162 -7.62 26.34 10.76
CA VAL A 162 -7.63 25.62 12.04
C VAL A 162 -7.51 24.13 11.79
N VAL A 163 -6.59 23.45 12.48
CA VAL A 163 -6.43 21.98 12.47
C VAL A 163 -6.06 21.52 13.90
N TRP A 164 -5.34 20.40 14.06
CA TRP A 164 -5.04 19.77 15.34
C TRP A 164 -4.28 20.64 16.35
N PRO A 165 -3.29 21.47 15.96
CA PRO A 165 -2.60 22.35 16.91
C PRO A 165 -3.30 23.70 17.11
N GLY A 166 -4.55 23.85 16.66
CA GLY A 166 -5.31 25.10 16.70
C GLY A 166 -5.14 25.94 15.44
N GLU A 167 -4.96 27.25 15.59
CA GLU A 167 -4.76 28.16 14.46
C GLU A 167 -3.45 27.86 13.72
N CYS A 168 -3.53 27.68 12.40
CA CYS A 168 -2.44 27.21 11.56
C CYS A 168 -2.27 28.04 10.29
N VAL A 169 -1.07 27.99 9.72
CA VAL A 169 -0.74 28.40 8.36
C VAL A 169 -0.31 27.18 7.55
N PHE A 170 -0.36 27.30 6.23
CA PHE A 170 -0.15 26.19 5.31
C PHE A 170 1.02 26.52 4.39
N PRO A 171 2.07 25.68 4.31
CA PRO A 171 3.14 25.85 3.33
C PRO A 171 2.59 25.81 1.91
N ASP A 172 3.10 26.66 1.04
CA ASP A 172 2.83 26.60 -0.39
C ASP A 172 3.80 25.65 -1.10
N PHE A 173 3.49 24.35 -1.07
CA PHE A 173 4.34 23.34 -1.70
C PHE A 173 4.47 23.49 -3.22
N THR A 174 3.67 24.35 -3.86
CA THR A 174 3.80 24.63 -5.29
C THR A 174 5.04 25.47 -5.61
N ALA A 175 5.66 26.09 -4.61
CA ALA A 175 6.92 26.80 -4.73
C ALA A 175 8.13 25.85 -4.55
N PRO A 176 9.09 25.81 -5.49
CA PRO A 176 10.30 24.99 -5.35
C PRO A 176 11.08 25.25 -4.04
N ARG A 177 11.25 26.53 -3.66
CA ARG A 177 11.94 26.93 -2.43
C ARG A 177 11.28 26.37 -1.17
N VAL A 178 9.94 26.28 -1.17
CA VAL A 178 9.16 25.78 -0.03
C VAL A 178 9.27 24.27 0.06
N ARG A 179 9.33 23.57 -1.08
CA ARG A 179 9.60 22.12 -1.08
C ARG A 179 10.99 21.80 -0.53
N GLU A 180 11.99 22.60 -0.87
CA GLU A 180 13.34 22.45 -0.32
C GLU A 180 13.38 22.73 1.19
N TRP A 181 12.79 23.84 1.63
CA TRP A 181 12.67 24.17 3.05
C TRP A 181 11.93 23.07 3.83
N TRP A 182 10.76 22.64 3.36
CA TRP A 182 9.98 21.58 4.02
C TRP A 182 10.70 20.24 4.01
N GLY A 183 11.34 19.90 2.89
CA GLY A 183 12.16 18.69 2.76
C GLY A 183 13.29 18.63 3.79
N ALA A 184 13.92 19.77 4.11
CA ALA A 184 14.97 19.85 5.12
C ALA A 184 14.45 19.60 6.55
N LEU A 185 13.20 19.95 6.86
CA LEU A 185 12.61 19.70 8.19
C LEU A 185 12.52 18.21 8.55
N TYR A 186 12.56 17.32 7.55
CA TYR A 186 12.63 15.87 7.81
C TYR A 186 13.90 15.43 8.55
N GLU A 187 14.96 16.24 8.58
CA GLU A 187 16.14 15.99 9.41
C GLU A 187 15.73 15.75 10.86
N GLU A 188 14.77 16.52 11.36
CA GLU A 188 14.30 16.40 12.73
C GLU A 188 13.58 15.06 12.97
N ARG A 189 12.74 14.60 12.03
CA ARG A 189 12.11 13.26 12.10
C ARG A 189 13.15 12.14 12.09
N LEU A 190 14.18 12.26 11.25
CA LEU A 190 15.26 11.28 11.19
C LEU A 190 16.09 11.26 12.48
N ALA A 191 16.35 12.42 13.07
CA ALA A 191 17.04 12.54 14.36
C ALA A 191 16.26 11.88 15.49
N GLN A 192 14.92 11.87 15.46
CA GLN A 192 14.09 11.11 16.40
C GLN A 192 14.07 9.59 16.14
N GLY A 193 14.74 9.11 15.10
CA GLY A 193 14.86 7.69 14.77
C GLY A 193 13.73 7.12 13.90
N PHE A 194 12.87 7.96 13.33
CA PHE A 194 11.85 7.52 12.38
C PHE A 194 12.47 7.02 11.07
N SER A 195 11.94 5.91 10.55
CA SER A 195 12.41 5.27 9.31
C SER A 195 11.53 5.60 8.10
N GLY A 196 10.30 6.06 8.33
CA GLY A 196 9.38 6.47 7.26
C GLY A 196 8.35 7.50 7.72
N VAL A 197 7.53 7.94 6.76
CA VAL A 197 6.62 9.07 6.92
C VAL A 197 5.22 8.73 6.40
N TRP A 198 4.21 9.19 7.12
CA TRP A 198 2.81 9.13 6.74
C TRP A 198 2.29 10.57 6.60
N HIS A 199 2.00 11.04 5.39
CA HIS A 199 1.36 12.34 5.20
C HIS A 199 -0.15 12.24 5.38
N ASP A 200 -0.68 13.08 6.25
CA ASP A 200 -2.11 13.18 6.49
C ASP A 200 -2.60 14.63 6.40
N MET A 201 -3.92 14.83 6.41
CA MET A 201 -4.55 16.17 6.42
C MET A 201 -4.17 17.07 5.22
N ASN A 202 -3.69 16.47 4.13
CA ASN A 202 -2.99 17.17 3.06
C ASN A 202 -3.79 17.40 1.78
N GLU A 203 -5.13 17.37 1.86
CA GLU A 203 -5.99 17.83 0.77
C GLU A 203 -5.71 19.26 0.28
N PRO A 204 -5.37 20.29 1.09
CA PRO A 204 -5.21 20.38 2.56
C PRO A 204 -6.52 20.58 3.32
N ALA A 205 -6.66 19.88 4.45
CA ALA A 205 -7.81 20.01 5.33
C ALA A 205 -7.70 21.25 6.24
N SER A 206 -8.82 21.96 6.41
CA SER A 206 -8.96 23.05 7.37
C SER A 206 -10.35 23.04 7.99
N PHE A 207 -10.43 23.15 9.31
CA PHE A 207 -11.68 23.22 10.08
C PHE A 207 -12.21 24.66 10.22
N ALA A 208 -11.51 25.65 9.65
CA ALA A 208 -11.98 27.03 9.63
C ALA A 208 -13.21 27.19 8.71
N PRO A 209 -14.11 28.15 8.99
CA PRO A 209 -15.36 28.33 8.25
C PRO A 209 -15.14 29.04 6.90
N PHE A 210 -14.39 28.43 5.98
CA PHE A 210 -14.13 28.96 4.63
C PHE A 210 -15.20 28.58 3.60
N GLY A 211 -16.23 27.84 4.02
CA GLY A 211 -17.30 27.32 3.17
C GLY A 211 -17.05 25.88 2.73
N ASP A 212 -15.83 25.56 2.32
CA ASP A 212 -15.35 24.19 2.08
C ASP A 212 -14.33 23.80 3.19
N PRO A 213 -14.16 22.52 3.54
CA PRO A 213 -13.20 22.06 4.57
C PRO A 213 -11.74 22.09 4.07
N THR A 214 -11.35 23.17 3.38
CA THR A 214 -10.03 23.41 2.77
C THR A 214 -9.75 24.91 2.69
N LEU A 215 -8.64 25.32 2.06
CA LEU A 215 -8.27 26.73 1.94
C LEU A 215 -9.22 27.49 1.00
N PRO A 216 -9.43 28.81 1.20
CA PRO A 216 -10.23 29.62 0.28
C PRO A 216 -9.74 29.50 -1.15
N ARG A 217 -10.66 29.35 -2.11
CA ARG A 217 -10.37 29.24 -3.55
C ARG A 217 -9.52 30.40 -4.09
N SER A 218 -9.63 31.58 -3.48
CA SER A 218 -8.89 32.79 -3.86
C SER A 218 -7.48 32.88 -3.26
N SER A 219 -7.08 31.95 -2.39
CA SER A 219 -5.74 31.93 -1.79
C SER A 219 -4.69 31.81 -2.89
N ARG A 220 -3.61 32.57 -2.77
CA ARG A 220 -2.55 32.71 -3.78
C ARG A 220 -1.46 31.66 -3.58
N HIS A 221 -1.04 31.08 -4.70
CA HIS A 221 0.01 30.08 -4.80
C HIS A 221 1.04 30.48 -5.85
N ASP A 222 2.27 30.03 -5.66
CA ASP A 222 3.43 30.25 -6.52
C ASP A 222 3.33 29.49 -7.85
N LEU A 223 2.84 28.25 -7.83
CA LEU A 223 2.60 27.38 -9.00
C LEU A 223 3.81 27.32 -9.95
N GLU A 224 4.97 26.96 -9.40
CA GLU A 224 6.26 26.93 -10.11
C GLU A 224 6.63 28.30 -10.72
N GLY A 225 6.41 29.39 -9.97
CA GLY A 225 6.66 30.76 -10.37
C GLY A 225 5.63 31.39 -11.30
N ARG A 226 4.64 30.64 -11.80
CA ARG A 226 3.59 31.16 -12.70
C ARG A 226 2.61 32.08 -11.96
N GLY A 227 2.42 31.85 -10.68
CA GLY A 227 1.34 32.43 -9.89
C GLY A 227 -0.02 31.84 -10.26
N GLY A 228 -0.94 31.93 -9.30
CA GLY A 228 -2.34 31.57 -9.49
C GLY A 228 -3.02 31.43 -8.14
N ASP A 229 -4.11 30.68 -8.10
CA ASP A 229 -4.88 30.50 -6.87
C ASP A 229 -5.16 29.04 -6.53
N HIS A 230 -5.79 28.86 -5.37
CA HIS A 230 -6.05 27.56 -4.80
C HIS A 230 -6.95 26.70 -5.70
N ARG A 231 -7.74 27.26 -6.62
CA ARG A 231 -8.51 26.45 -7.58
C ARG A 231 -7.61 25.60 -8.47
N GLU A 232 -6.44 26.13 -8.82
CA GLU A 232 -5.43 25.42 -9.61
C GLU A 232 -4.49 24.58 -8.73
N ALA A 233 -4.18 25.06 -7.53
CA ALA A 233 -3.22 24.42 -6.64
C ALA A 233 -3.80 23.27 -5.80
N HIS A 234 -5.11 23.26 -5.53
CA HIS A 234 -5.76 22.36 -4.57
C HIS A 234 -5.40 20.88 -4.81
N ASN A 235 -5.70 20.36 -6.00
CA ASN A 235 -5.47 18.96 -6.31
C ASN A 235 -3.99 18.58 -6.40
N VAL A 236 -3.07 19.54 -6.61
CA VAL A 236 -1.62 19.27 -6.68
C VAL A 236 -0.89 19.53 -5.36
N TYR A 237 -1.58 20.04 -4.34
CA TYR A 237 -1.01 20.38 -3.05
C TYR A 237 -0.35 19.16 -2.38
N ALA A 238 -1.09 18.07 -2.25
CA ALA A 238 -0.61 16.82 -1.66
C ALA A 238 0.52 16.18 -2.48
N LEU A 239 0.43 16.22 -3.81
CA LEU A 239 1.48 15.73 -4.71
C LEU A 239 2.79 16.50 -4.47
N ALA A 240 2.70 17.82 -4.30
CA ALA A 240 3.86 18.67 -4.06
C ALA A 240 4.45 18.49 -2.65
N MET A 241 3.60 18.24 -1.63
CA MET A 241 4.04 17.85 -0.30
C MET A 241 4.77 16.50 -0.31
N ALA A 242 4.21 15.48 -0.97
CA ALA A 242 4.81 14.17 -1.11
C ALA A 242 6.17 14.27 -1.81
N ARG A 243 6.27 15.10 -2.87
CA ARG A 243 7.53 15.41 -3.54
C ARG A 243 8.55 16.05 -2.58
N ALA A 244 8.16 17.07 -1.82
CA ALA A 244 9.02 17.74 -0.86
C ALA A 244 9.60 16.76 0.17
N GLY A 245 8.72 15.94 0.77
CA GLY A 245 9.14 14.94 1.75
C GLY A 245 10.04 13.86 1.14
N TYR A 246 9.70 13.32 -0.02
CA TYR A 246 10.49 12.28 -0.67
C TYR A 246 11.88 12.77 -1.13
N GLU A 247 11.94 13.94 -1.77
CA GLU A 247 13.21 14.53 -2.20
C GLU A 247 14.07 14.94 -0.98
N GLY A 248 13.45 15.47 0.08
CA GLY A 248 14.11 15.76 1.35
C GLY A 248 14.71 14.52 2.00
N LEU A 249 13.91 13.46 2.18
CA LEU A 249 14.37 12.19 2.74
C LEU A 249 15.52 11.57 1.90
N ARG A 250 15.43 11.64 0.57
CA ARG A 250 16.50 11.15 -0.31
C ARG A 250 17.79 11.97 -0.19
N LYS A 251 17.70 13.28 0.03
CA LYS A 251 18.88 14.12 0.28
C LYS A 251 19.52 13.79 1.64
N LEU A 252 18.70 13.56 2.68
CA LEU A 252 19.13 13.34 4.05
C LEU A 252 19.63 11.90 4.31
N ARG A 253 19.07 10.90 3.62
CA ARG A 253 19.51 9.50 3.64
C ARG A 253 19.71 8.99 2.21
N PRO A 254 20.81 9.35 1.54
CA PRO A 254 21.04 8.97 0.14
C PRO A 254 21.17 7.47 -0.06
N ASP A 255 21.61 6.74 0.96
CA ASP A 255 21.88 5.30 0.88
C ASP A 255 20.64 4.42 1.15
N GLU A 256 19.49 5.02 1.49
CA GLU A 256 18.26 4.31 1.81
C GLU A 256 17.07 4.80 0.97
N ARG A 257 16.20 3.87 0.56
CA ARG A 257 14.93 4.17 -0.11
C ARG A 257 13.95 4.83 0.88
N PRO A 258 13.40 6.02 0.59
CA PRO A 258 12.38 6.62 1.42
C PRO A 258 11.10 5.76 1.48
N PHE A 259 10.55 5.57 2.68
CA PHE A 259 9.17 5.12 2.86
C PHE A 259 8.27 6.31 3.16
N LEU A 260 7.35 6.59 2.24
CA LEU A 260 6.36 7.65 2.36
C LEU A 260 5.04 7.18 1.77
N PHE A 261 3.93 7.51 2.41
CA PHE A 261 2.60 7.39 1.81
C PHE A 261 1.73 8.56 2.27
N SER A 262 0.74 8.91 1.47
CA SER A 262 -0.01 10.18 1.58
C SER A 262 -1.50 9.95 1.45
N ARG A 263 -2.33 10.73 2.17
CA ARG A 263 -3.80 10.62 2.10
C ARG A 263 -4.31 11.06 0.75
N SER A 264 -3.99 12.30 0.42
CA SER A 264 -4.36 12.94 -0.83
C SER A 264 -3.20 12.83 -1.84
N GLY A 265 -3.53 13.02 -3.10
CA GLY A 265 -2.57 12.98 -4.18
C GLY A 265 -3.20 13.29 -5.53
N TRP A 266 -2.36 13.25 -6.56
CA TRP A 266 -2.75 13.43 -7.96
C TRP A 266 -1.98 12.44 -8.83
N ALA A 267 -2.32 12.38 -10.12
CA ALA A 267 -1.56 11.61 -11.10
C ALA A 267 -0.05 11.95 -10.99
N GLY A 268 0.78 10.93 -10.75
CA GLY A 268 2.21 11.08 -10.50
C GLY A 268 2.62 11.01 -9.02
N MET A 269 1.68 10.84 -8.08
CA MET A 269 2.00 10.67 -6.64
C MET A 269 2.81 9.40 -6.38
N GLN A 270 2.61 8.36 -7.21
CA GLN A 270 3.28 7.08 -7.06
C GLN A 270 4.81 7.20 -7.08
N ARG A 271 5.36 8.25 -7.71
CA ARG A 271 6.80 8.53 -7.75
C ARG A 271 7.42 8.75 -6.37
N TYR A 272 6.59 9.14 -5.40
CA TYR A 272 7.02 9.60 -4.08
C TYR A 272 6.51 8.69 -2.96
N GLY A 273 5.73 7.66 -3.29
CA GLY A 273 5.13 6.81 -2.26
C GLY A 273 3.85 6.11 -2.71
N GLY A 274 3.07 5.69 -1.71
CA GLY A 274 1.74 5.12 -1.90
C GLY A 274 0.63 5.92 -1.22
N THR A 275 -0.50 5.27 -1.00
CA THR A 275 -1.65 5.83 -0.27
C THR A 275 -2.31 4.75 0.59
N TRP A 276 -3.25 5.13 1.44
CA TRP A 276 -4.19 4.19 2.07
C TRP A 276 -5.63 4.59 1.73
N SER A 277 -6.60 3.78 2.18
CA SER A 277 -8.02 4.01 1.88
C SER A 277 -8.63 5.26 2.54
N GLY A 278 -7.89 5.97 3.39
CA GLY A 278 -8.48 6.90 4.34
C GLY A 278 -9.28 6.19 5.43
N ASP A 279 -10.10 7.00 6.12
CA ASP A 279 -10.92 6.64 7.28
C ASP A 279 -12.08 5.70 6.91
N VAL A 280 -11.75 4.44 6.63
CA VAL A 280 -12.72 3.46 6.17
C VAL A 280 -13.74 3.12 7.27
N THR A 281 -15.02 3.14 6.90
CA THR A 281 -16.12 2.77 7.80
C THR A 281 -16.00 1.33 8.26
N THR A 282 -16.08 1.10 9.58
CA THR A 282 -16.04 -0.25 10.15
C THR A 282 -17.33 -1.01 9.84
N GLY A 283 -17.26 -1.97 8.93
CA GLY A 283 -18.35 -2.87 8.58
C GLY A 283 -18.02 -3.75 7.38
N TRP A 284 -18.88 -4.74 7.07
CA TRP A 284 -18.74 -5.59 5.88
C TRP A 284 -18.71 -4.79 4.55
N PRO A 285 -19.51 -3.72 4.38
CA PRO A 285 -19.36 -2.85 3.21
C PRO A 285 -18.00 -2.16 3.13
N GLY A 286 -17.42 -1.75 4.26
CA GLY A 286 -16.08 -1.16 4.32
C GLY A 286 -14.99 -2.16 3.97
N LEU A 287 -15.13 -3.42 4.40
CA LEU A 287 -14.25 -4.51 3.99
C LEU A 287 -14.30 -4.71 2.46
N ARG A 288 -15.49 -4.73 1.85
CA ARG A 288 -15.65 -4.86 0.39
C ARG A 288 -15.05 -3.66 -0.34
N ALA A 289 -15.37 -2.45 0.10
CA ALA A 289 -14.85 -1.20 -0.47
C ALA A 289 -13.32 -1.12 -0.43
N SER A 290 -12.69 -1.73 0.59
CA SER A 290 -11.23 -1.81 0.70
C SER A 290 -10.58 -2.51 -0.51
N LEU A 291 -11.17 -3.61 -1.00
CA LEU A 291 -10.66 -4.30 -2.17
C LEU A 291 -10.86 -3.46 -3.44
N SER A 292 -12.05 -2.89 -3.63
CA SER A 292 -12.36 -2.03 -4.78
C SER A 292 -11.40 -0.84 -4.88
N LEU A 293 -11.07 -0.22 -3.74
CA LEU A 293 -10.15 0.91 -3.68
C LEU A 293 -8.73 0.51 -4.07
N VAL A 294 -8.21 -0.61 -3.56
CA VAL A 294 -6.85 -1.08 -3.91
C VAL A 294 -6.75 -1.47 -5.39
N LEU A 295 -7.77 -2.15 -5.93
CA LEU A 295 -7.83 -2.46 -7.35
C LEU A 295 -7.87 -1.18 -8.21
N GLY A 296 -8.73 -0.22 -7.84
CA GLY A 296 -8.87 1.06 -8.54
C GLY A 296 -7.56 1.86 -8.53
N LEU A 297 -6.92 2.01 -7.38
CA LEU A 297 -5.63 2.71 -7.25
C LEU A 297 -4.52 2.03 -8.04
N GLY A 298 -4.48 0.69 -8.03
CA GLY A 298 -3.54 -0.07 -8.86
C GLY A 298 -3.71 0.24 -10.35
N LEU A 299 -4.95 0.34 -10.84
CA LEU A 299 -5.26 0.72 -12.22
C LEU A 299 -4.99 2.21 -12.52
N CYS A 300 -5.03 3.07 -11.50
CA CYS A 300 -4.61 4.48 -11.58
C CYS A 300 -3.08 4.68 -11.49
N GLY A 301 -2.29 3.60 -11.40
CA GLY A 301 -0.83 3.66 -11.34
C GLY A 301 -0.26 3.91 -9.94
N VAL A 302 -1.05 3.71 -8.88
CA VAL A 302 -0.61 3.81 -7.47
C VAL A 302 -0.65 2.41 -6.84
N PRO A 303 0.37 1.57 -7.08
CA PRO A 303 0.27 0.15 -6.79
C PRO A 303 0.57 -0.20 -5.33
N TYR A 304 1.21 0.70 -4.57
CA TYR A 304 1.38 0.54 -3.12
C TYR A 304 0.20 1.20 -2.39
N SER A 305 -0.80 0.41 -2.03
CA SER A 305 -1.95 0.88 -1.26
C SER A 305 -2.57 -0.22 -0.39
N GLY A 306 -3.40 0.17 0.57
CA GLY A 306 -4.13 -0.75 1.43
C GLY A 306 -5.10 -0.02 2.36
N PRO A 307 -6.01 -0.75 3.01
CA PRO A 307 -6.97 -0.16 3.93
C PRO A 307 -6.42 -0.08 5.36
N ASP A 308 -7.15 0.63 6.22
CA ASP A 308 -7.03 0.45 7.66
C ASP A 308 -7.70 -0.86 8.09
N VAL A 309 -6.88 -1.89 8.27
CA VAL A 309 -7.35 -3.23 8.59
C VAL A 309 -8.07 -3.24 9.95
N GLY A 310 -9.28 -3.78 9.95
CA GLY A 310 -10.19 -3.78 11.10
C GLY A 310 -11.14 -2.57 11.13
N GLY A 311 -11.05 -1.66 10.17
CA GLY A 311 -11.89 -0.47 10.08
C GLY A 311 -11.44 0.65 11.01
N PHE A 312 -11.62 1.90 10.58
CA PHE A 312 -11.10 3.07 11.29
C PHE A 312 -12.04 3.57 12.40
N ASN A 313 -13.33 3.78 12.08
CA ASN A 313 -14.22 4.61 12.91
C ASN A 313 -15.09 3.87 13.94
N GLY A 314 -15.13 2.54 13.93
CA GLY A 314 -15.96 1.73 14.82
C GLY A 314 -15.29 0.44 15.31
N ARG A 315 -15.93 -0.29 16.23
CA ARG A 315 -15.42 -1.56 16.79
C ARG A 315 -15.89 -2.75 15.95
N PRO A 316 -15.00 -3.49 15.25
CA PRO A 316 -15.41 -4.66 14.47
C PRO A 316 -15.76 -5.83 15.40
N SER A 317 -16.60 -6.74 14.93
CA SER A 317 -16.72 -8.06 15.57
C SER A 317 -15.42 -8.87 15.38
N PRO A 318 -15.13 -9.88 16.23
CA PRO A 318 -13.96 -10.75 16.05
C PRO A 318 -13.87 -11.37 14.65
N GLU A 319 -15.00 -11.78 14.09
CA GLU A 319 -15.09 -12.32 12.73
C GLU A 319 -14.77 -11.27 11.66
N LEU A 320 -15.38 -10.09 11.73
CA LEU A 320 -15.15 -9.02 10.76
C LEU A 320 -13.68 -8.57 10.78
N TYR A 321 -13.12 -8.41 11.98
CA TYR A 321 -11.70 -8.09 12.15
C TYR A 321 -10.82 -9.14 11.47
N LEU A 322 -11.06 -10.43 11.74
CA LEU A 322 -10.25 -11.51 11.18
C LEU A 322 -10.37 -11.61 9.66
N ARG A 323 -11.58 -11.45 9.08
CA ARG A 323 -11.75 -11.44 7.61
C ARG A 323 -11.03 -10.26 6.95
N TRP A 324 -11.04 -9.10 7.59
CA TRP A 324 -10.27 -7.94 7.13
C TRP A 324 -8.76 -8.16 7.24
N PHE A 325 -8.33 -8.78 8.33
CA PHE A 325 -6.93 -9.10 8.57
C PHE A 325 -6.39 -10.10 7.55
N GLN A 326 -7.19 -11.11 7.21
CA GLN A 326 -6.91 -12.07 6.16
C GLN A 326 -6.81 -11.41 4.78
N LEU A 327 -7.70 -10.47 4.43
CA LEU A 327 -7.58 -9.68 3.21
C LEU A 327 -6.28 -8.86 3.22
N GLY A 328 -6.02 -8.11 4.30
CA GLY A 328 -4.88 -7.21 4.44
C GLY A 328 -3.53 -7.89 4.23
N ALA A 329 -3.38 -9.15 4.66
CA ALA A 329 -2.17 -9.95 4.45
C ALA A 329 -1.78 -10.10 2.96
N TYR A 330 -2.75 -10.00 2.05
CA TYR A 330 -2.53 -10.12 0.59
C TYR A 330 -2.55 -8.78 -0.15
N LEU A 331 -2.64 -7.66 0.55
CA LEU A 331 -2.63 -6.31 -0.04
C LEU A 331 -1.24 -5.64 0.11
N PRO A 332 -0.86 -4.68 -0.77
CA PRO A 332 0.46 -4.06 -0.74
C PRO A 332 0.82 -3.44 0.61
N LEU A 333 -0.06 -2.61 1.16
CA LEU A 333 0.06 -2.06 2.51
C LEU A 333 -0.79 -2.89 3.47
N PHE A 334 -0.14 -3.56 4.43
CA PHE A 334 -0.81 -4.29 5.49
C PHE A 334 -0.69 -3.52 6.81
N ARG A 335 -1.58 -2.55 7.02
CA ARG A 335 -1.61 -1.71 8.23
C ARG A 335 -2.90 -1.90 8.99
N THR A 336 -2.80 -2.26 10.27
CA THR A 336 -3.92 -2.12 11.20
C THR A 336 -3.94 -0.69 11.74
N HIS A 337 -5.12 -0.07 11.78
CA HIS A 337 -5.30 1.29 12.30
C HIS A 337 -6.72 1.52 12.78
N SER A 338 -6.90 2.46 13.70
CA SER A 338 -8.19 2.82 14.26
C SER A 338 -8.16 4.20 14.91
N ALA A 339 -9.31 4.86 14.93
CA ALA A 339 -9.55 6.06 15.72
C ALA A 339 -9.46 5.77 17.23
N ILE A 340 -9.21 6.81 18.02
CA ILE A 340 -9.00 6.69 19.48
C ILE A 340 -10.17 6.04 20.22
N TRP A 341 -11.41 6.26 19.77
CA TRP A 341 -12.63 5.68 20.35
C TRP A 341 -13.00 4.29 19.81
N ALA A 342 -12.39 3.86 18.69
CA ALA A 342 -12.78 2.67 17.93
C ALA A 342 -12.20 1.35 18.50
N GLY A 343 -11.61 1.41 19.69
CA GLY A 343 -11.00 0.27 20.38
C GLY A 343 -9.62 -0.08 19.82
N ARG A 344 -9.05 -1.16 20.35
CA ARG A 344 -7.73 -1.67 19.97
C ARG A 344 -7.77 -2.50 18.68
N ARG A 345 -6.59 -2.71 18.07
CA ARG A 345 -6.45 -3.43 16.79
C ARG A 345 -5.39 -4.53 16.82
N GLU A 346 -4.79 -4.77 17.98
CA GLU A 346 -3.90 -5.89 18.19
C GLU A 346 -4.69 -7.21 18.15
N PRO A 347 -4.21 -8.27 17.46
CA PRO A 347 -5.01 -9.49 17.25
C PRO A 347 -5.49 -10.20 18.52
N TRP A 348 -4.73 -10.09 19.62
CA TRP A 348 -5.06 -10.74 20.89
C TRP A 348 -6.24 -10.08 21.63
N GLU A 349 -6.66 -8.89 21.22
CA GLU A 349 -7.82 -8.19 21.81
C GLU A 349 -9.16 -8.81 21.34
N PHE A 350 -9.12 -9.71 20.36
CA PHE A 350 -10.30 -10.36 19.76
C PHE A 350 -10.44 -11.84 20.16
N GLY A 351 -9.68 -12.29 21.16
CA GLY A 351 -9.76 -13.64 21.74
C GLY A 351 -8.85 -14.68 21.07
N PRO A 352 -8.68 -15.85 21.69
CA PRO A 352 -7.65 -16.83 21.34
C PRO A 352 -7.81 -17.41 19.92
N ARG A 353 -9.06 -17.64 19.47
CA ARG A 353 -9.33 -18.14 18.11
C ARG A 353 -8.93 -17.13 17.03
N VAL A 354 -9.20 -15.83 17.25
CA VAL A 354 -8.76 -14.80 16.30
C VAL A 354 -7.26 -14.66 16.30
N LEU A 355 -6.62 -14.68 17.47
CA LEU A 355 -5.17 -14.63 17.61
C LEU A 355 -4.48 -15.77 16.82
N GLU A 356 -4.97 -17.00 16.93
CA GLU A 356 -4.46 -18.16 16.19
C GLU A 356 -4.51 -17.94 14.67
N HIS A 357 -5.66 -17.54 14.15
CA HIS A 357 -5.84 -17.37 12.71
C HIS A 357 -5.16 -16.10 12.16
N ALA A 358 -5.06 -15.05 12.98
CA ALA A 358 -4.27 -13.86 12.64
C ALA A 358 -2.77 -14.18 12.57
N ARG A 359 -2.25 -15.03 13.48
CA ARG A 359 -0.87 -15.54 13.37
C ARG A 359 -0.63 -16.21 12.03
N ALA A 360 -1.53 -17.09 11.59
CA ALA A 360 -1.38 -17.76 10.30
C ALA A 360 -1.31 -16.75 9.12
N ALA A 361 -2.13 -15.69 9.15
CA ALA A 361 -2.09 -14.63 8.15
C ALA A 361 -0.79 -13.80 8.19
N LEU A 362 -0.27 -13.50 9.39
CA LEU A 362 1.01 -12.79 9.55
C LEU A 362 2.20 -13.62 9.06
N VAL A 363 2.24 -14.90 9.41
CA VAL A 363 3.30 -15.83 8.96
C VAL A 363 3.26 -15.97 7.44
N GLU A 364 2.08 -16.10 6.85
CA GLU A 364 1.94 -16.16 5.39
C GLU A 364 2.37 -14.84 4.72
N ARG A 365 2.07 -13.69 5.33
CA ARG A 365 2.58 -12.40 4.85
C ARG A 365 4.11 -12.38 4.80
N GLU A 366 4.76 -12.79 5.89
CA GLU A 366 6.23 -12.86 5.95
C GLU A 366 6.80 -13.83 4.92
N ARG A 367 6.14 -14.98 4.76
CA ARG A 367 6.51 -15.97 3.75
C ARG A 367 6.47 -15.39 2.33
N LEU A 368 5.45 -14.57 2.03
CA LEU A 368 5.28 -13.94 0.72
C LEU A 368 6.07 -12.63 0.57
N ARG A 369 6.82 -12.16 1.57
CA ARG A 369 7.59 -10.90 1.48
C ARG A 369 8.51 -10.84 0.25
N PRO A 370 9.27 -11.89 -0.12
CA PRO A 370 10.08 -11.87 -1.36
C PRO A 370 9.24 -11.72 -2.63
N TYR A 371 8.03 -12.29 -2.66
CA TYR A 371 7.09 -12.12 -3.75
C TYR A 371 6.56 -10.68 -3.82
N PHE A 372 6.16 -10.09 -2.70
CA PHE A 372 5.77 -8.68 -2.66
C PHE A 372 6.89 -7.74 -3.12
N MET A 373 8.15 -8.01 -2.76
CA MET A 373 9.28 -7.22 -3.23
C MET A 373 9.49 -7.37 -4.74
N THR A 374 9.38 -8.61 -5.25
CA THR A 374 9.39 -8.86 -6.69
C THR A 374 8.28 -8.08 -7.41
N LEU A 375 7.06 -8.07 -6.86
CA LEU A 375 5.93 -7.32 -7.43
C LEU A 375 6.15 -5.80 -7.38
N ALA A 376 6.73 -5.28 -6.30
CA ALA A 376 7.06 -3.86 -6.17
C ALA A 376 8.10 -3.43 -7.22
N GLN A 377 9.12 -4.26 -7.46
CA GLN A 377 10.10 -4.04 -8.51
C GLN A 377 9.49 -4.10 -9.91
N LEU A 378 8.64 -5.10 -10.18
CA LEU A 378 7.91 -5.21 -11.44
C LEU A 378 6.99 -4.01 -11.67
N ALA A 379 6.33 -3.51 -10.64
CA ALA A 379 5.51 -2.30 -10.72
C ALA A 379 6.35 -1.07 -11.06
N ARG A 380 7.55 -0.93 -10.48
CA ARG A 380 8.48 0.14 -10.84
C ARG A 380 8.98 0.01 -12.29
N LEU A 381 9.26 -1.19 -12.76
CA LEU A 381 9.79 -1.44 -14.11
C LEU A 381 8.73 -1.35 -15.22
N THR A 382 7.48 -1.70 -14.92
CA THR A 382 6.43 -1.94 -15.94
C THR A 382 5.12 -1.20 -15.68
N GLY A 383 4.92 -0.65 -14.49
CA GLY A 383 3.65 -0.07 -14.06
C GLY A 383 2.57 -1.07 -13.68
N ALA A 384 2.81 -2.38 -13.82
CA ALA A 384 1.83 -3.41 -13.47
C ALA A 384 1.58 -3.43 -11.94
N PRO A 385 0.32 -3.34 -11.47
CA PRO A 385 0.03 -3.33 -10.03
C PRO A 385 0.24 -4.71 -9.40
N TYR A 386 0.29 -4.75 -8.07
CA TYR A 386 0.58 -5.96 -7.32
C TYR A 386 -0.71 -6.77 -7.26
N VAL A 387 -1.80 -6.09 -6.89
CA VAL A 387 -3.16 -6.60 -6.86
C VAL A 387 -3.82 -6.21 -8.18
N ARG A 388 -4.30 -7.21 -8.92
CA ARG A 388 -4.81 -7.08 -10.28
C ARG A 388 -6.23 -7.65 -10.35
N PRO A 389 -7.14 -7.04 -11.12
CA PRO A 389 -8.44 -7.64 -11.38
C PRO A 389 -8.30 -9.00 -12.07
N LEU A 390 -9.26 -9.92 -11.90
CA LEU A 390 -9.19 -11.25 -12.52
C LEU A 390 -9.12 -11.20 -14.05
N TRP A 391 -9.69 -10.15 -14.65
CA TRP A 391 -9.66 -9.92 -16.09
C TRP A 391 -8.31 -9.42 -16.61
N TRP A 392 -7.30 -9.15 -15.75
CA TRP A 392 -6.01 -8.57 -16.14
C TRP A 392 -5.34 -9.27 -17.32
N GLY A 393 -5.23 -10.60 -17.27
CA GLY A 393 -4.65 -11.42 -18.34
C GLY A 393 -5.62 -11.81 -19.45
N SER A 394 -6.92 -11.59 -19.26
CA SER A 394 -8.01 -12.05 -20.14
C SER A 394 -9.06 -10.95 -20.29
N SER A 395 -8.63 -9.73 -20.61
CA SER A 395 -9.51 -8.54 -20.58
C SER A 395 -10.72 -8.60 -21.52
N ALA A 396 -10.70 -9.49 -22.52
CA ALA A 396 -11.83 -9.75 -23.40
C ALA A 396 -12.94 -10.62 -22.76
N ASP A 397 -12.63 -11.34 -21.68
CA ASP A 397 -13.60 -12.17 -20.95
C ASP A 397 -14.54 -11.28 -20.13
N ARG A 398 -15.80 -11.18 -20.60
CA ARG A 398 -16.82 -10.33 -19.97
C ARG A 398 -17.17 -10.82 -18.56
N ALA A 399 -17.24 -12.13 -18.33
CA ALA A 399 -17.62 -12.68 -17.03
C ALA A 399 -16.59 -12.39 -15.93
N LEU A 400 -15.34 -12.12 -16.30
CA LEU A 400 -14.31 -11.71 -15.35
C LEU A 400 -14.37 -10.21 -15.01
N ARG A 401 -14.98 -9.37 -15.86
CA ARG A 401 -15.09 -7.91 -15.62
C ARG A 401 -16.01 -7.56 -14.47
N ASP A 402 -17.04 -8.38 -14.25
CA ASP A 402 -18.02 -8.20 -13.17
C ASP A 402 -17.56 -8.84 -11.84
N CYS A 403 -16.33 -9.39 -11.80
CA CYS A 403 -15.78 -9.97 -10.57
C CYS A 403 -15.08 -8.91 -9.73
N GLU A 404 -15.76 -8.48 -8.67
CA GLU A 404 -15.29 -7.46 -7.73
C GLU A 404 -14.87 -8.04 -6.36
N ASP A 405 -14.99 -9.36 -6.19
CA ASP A 405 -14.86 -10.06 -4.91
C ASP A 405 -13.67 -11.04 -4.87
N ALA A 406 -12.80 -11.02 -5.87
CA ALA A 406 -11.55 -11.77 -5.93
C ALA A 406 -10.53 -11.03 -6.80
N PHE A 407 -9.25 -11.31 -6.60
CA PHE A 407 -8.17 -10.64 -7.30
C PHE A 407 -6.97 -11.56 -7.56
N LEU A 408 -6.11 -11.17 -8.48
CA LEU A 408 -4.80 -11.78 -8.67
C LEU A 408 -3.75 -11.00 -7.89
N LEU A 409 -2.94 -11.68 -7.09
CA LEU A 409 -1.69 -11.14 -6.56
C LEU A 409 -0.55 -11.52 -7.52
N GLY A 410 -0.11 -10.54 -8.30
CA GLY A 410 0.73 -10.73 -9.48
C GLY A 410 0.04 -11.61 -10.51
N ASP A 411 0.79 -12.54 -11.11
CA ASP A 411 0.25 -13.50 -12.09
C ASP A 411 0.06 -14.91 -11.52
N ALA A 412 0.52 -15.14 -10.28
CA ALA A 412 0.66 -16.48 -9.72
C ALA A 412 -0.48 -16.88 -8.78
N LEU A 413 -1.04 -15.96 -8.00
CA LEU A 413 -2.00 -16.27 -6.94
C LEU A 413 -3.35 -15.59 -7.22
N LEU A 414 -4.44 -16.34 -7.12
CA LEU A 414 -5.80 -15.84 -7.06
C LEU A 414 -6.26 -15.86 -5.60
N VAL A 415 -6.63 -14.71 -5.06
CA VAL A 415 -7.07 -14.55 -3.67
C VAL A 415 -8.57 -14.26 -3.67
N ALA A 416 -9.31 -15.00 -2.86
CA ALA A 416 -10.77 -14.95 -2.81
C ALA A 416 -11.27 -14.70 -1.36
N PRO A 417 -11.31 -13.44 -0.89
CA PRO A 417 -11.77 -13.05 0.44
C PRO A 417 -13.25 -13.38 0.72
N VAL A 418 -13.63 -13.46 2.00
CA VAL A 418 -15.05 -13.59 2.40
C VAL A 418 -15.57 -12.22 2.84
N PHE A 419 -16.66 -11.76 2.23
CA PHE A 419 -17.26 -10.44 2.46
C PHE A 419 -18.60 -10.48 3.20
N GLU A 420 -18.93 -11.61 3.80
CA GLU A 420 -20.22 -11.85 4.45
C GLU A 420 -20.03 -12.57 5.79
N ARG A 421 -20.92 -12.27 6.73
CA ARG A 421 -20.90 -12.85 8.08
C ARG A 421 -21.31 -14.33 8.03
N GLY A 422 -20.59 -15.17 8.74
CA GLY A 422 -20.85 -16.61 8.86
C GLY A 422 -20.42 -17.42 7.63
N GLY A 423 -19.87 -16.78 6.60
CA GLY A 423 -19.44 -17.47 5.38
C GLY A 423 -18.25 -18.39 5.66
N ASP A 424 -18.44 -19.69 5.44
CA ASP A 424 -17.42 -20.74 5.56
C ASP A 424 -17.12 -21.42 4.21
N ARG A 425 -17.86 -21.05 3.17
CA ARG A 425 -17.68 -21.44 1.77
C ARG A 425 -18.06 -20.27 0.87
N ARG A 426 -17.48 -20.21 -0.33
CA ARG A 426 -17.92 -19.25 -1.36
C ARG A 426 -17.69 -19.74 -2.78
N ALA A 427 -18.56 -19.31 -3.69
CA ALA A 427 -18.33 -19.46 -5.12
C ALA A 427 -17.23 -18.48 -5.58
N VAL A 428 -16.31 -18.97 -6.41
CA VAL A 428 -15.20 -18.19 -6.96
C VAL A 428 -15.14 -18.40 -8.46
N ARG A 429 -15.13 -17.29 -9.20
CA ARG A 429 -14.95 -17.30 -10.65
C ARG A 429 -13.47 -17.53 -10.98
N LEU A 430 -13.18 -18.53 -11.80
CA LEU A 430 -11.83 -18.86 -12.23
C LEU A 430 -11.58 -18.36 -13.66
N PRO A 431 -10.48 -17.62 -13.90
CA PRO A 431 -9.96 -17.42 -15.24
C PRO A 431 -9.52 -18.74 -15.86
N ARG A 432 -9.44 -18.78 -17.19
CA ARG A 432 -8.93 -19.94 -17.93
C ARG A 432 -7.57 -20.42 -17.40
N GLY A 433 -7.44 -21.74 -17.24
CA GLY A 433 -6.22 -22.39 -16.76
C GLY A 433 -6.48 -23.28 -15.55
N ARG A 434 -5.43 -24.01 -15.15
CA ARG A 434 -5.45 -24.87 -13.98
C ARG A 434 -5.02 -24.08 -12.74
N TRP A 435 -5.74 -24.29 -11.65
CA TRP A 435 -5.53 -23.63 -10.37
C TRP A 435 -5.46 -24.67 -9.25
N TYR A 436 -4.51 -24.52 -8.34
CA TYR A 436 -4.35 -25.38 -7.17
C TYR A 436 -4.77 -24.64 -5.91
N ASP A 437 -5.65 -25.21 -5.09
CA ASP A 437 -5.87 -24.71 -3.73
C ASP A 437 -4.57 -24.82 -2.93
N THR A 438 -4.07 -23.69 -2.43
CA THR A 438 -2.75 -23.64 -1.77
C THR A 438 -2.72 -24.40 -0.45
N ALA A 439 -3.87 -24.61 0.18
CA ALA A 439 -4.00 -25.32 1.44
C ALA A 439 -4.16 -26.84 1.25
N THR A 440 -4.96 -27.26 0.26
CA THR A 440 -5.30 -28.70 0.07
C THR A 440 -4.52 -29.36 -1.06
N GLY A 441 -3.95 -28.59 -1.98
CA GLY A 441 -3.38 -29.08 -3.23
C GLY A 441 -4.42 -29.55 -4.26
N GLN A 442 -5.72 -29.42 -3.95
CA GLN A 442 -6.79 -29.80 -4.87
C GLN A 442 -6.72 -28.95 -6.14
N THR A 443 -6.96 -29.60 -7.28
CA THR A 443 -6.91 -28.94 -8.59
C THR A 443 -8.31 -28.52 -9.05
N HIS A 444 -8.40 -27.33 -9.64
CA HIS A 444 -9.59 -26.77 -10.27
C HIS A 444 -9.27 -26.26 -11.67
N GLU A 445 -10.17 -26.48 -12.62
CA GLU A 445 -10.01 -26.06 -14.01
C GLU A 445 -10.93 -24.87 -14.31
N GLY A 446 -10.35 -23.82 -14.89
CA GLY A 446 -11.08 -22.68 -15.44
C GLY A 446 -11.10 -22.69 -16.98
N PRO A 447 -12.01 -21.94 -17.61
CA PRO A 447 -12.90 -20.95 -17.01
C PRO A 447 -14.14 -21.58 -16.38
N GLY A 448 -14.66 -20.98 -15.31
CA GLY A 448 -15.85 -21.51 -14.62
C GLY A 448 -16.03 -20.94 -13.22
N GLN A 449 -16.94 -21.52 -12.46
CA GLN A 449 -17.07 -21.26 -11.03
C GLN A 449 -16.74 -22.52 -10.24
N VAL A 450 -16.09 -22.33 -9.10
CA VAL A 450 -15.80 -23.37 -8.13
C VAL A 450 -16.33 -22.95 -6.76
N LEU A 451 -16.84 -23.89 -5.98
CA LEU A 451 -17.15 -23.67 -4.57
C LEU A 451 -15.92 -24.02 -3.73
N LEU A 452 -15.35 -23.04 -3.02
CA LEU A 452 -14.19 -23.22 -2.17
C LEU A 452 -14.57 -23.18 -0.70
N ASP A 453 -13.92 -24.02 0.11
CA ASP A 453 -13.93 -23.92 1.56
C ASP A 453 -13.18 -22.65 2.00
N ALA A 454 -13.84 -21.86 2.83
CA ALA A 454 -13.36 -20.59 3.38
C ALA A 454 -13.58 -20.52 4.90
N PRO A 455 -13.13 -21.50 5.70
CA PRO A 455 -13.30 -21.47 7.15
C PRO A 455 -12.59 -20.25 7.76
N LEU A 456 -12.91 -19.89 9.01
CA LEU A 456 -12.27 -18.75 9.69
C LEU A 456 -10.74 -18.87 9.78
N SER A 457 -10.17 -20.08 9.68
CA SER A 457 -8.73 -20.31 9.75
C SER A 457 -7.95 -19.86 8.52
N ARG A 458 -8.61 -19.59 7.38
CA ARG A 458 -7.92 -19.18 6.14
C ARG A 458 -8.77 -18.30 5.24
N ILE A 459 -8.08 -17.58 4.37
CA ILE A 459 -8.65 -17.03 3.14
C ILE A 459 -8.40 -18.02 1.99
N PRO A 460 -9.40 -18.30 1.13
CA PRO A 460 -9.19 -19.09 -0.07
C PRO A 460 -8.14 -18.43 -0.98
N VAL A 461 -7.11 -19.20 -1.34
CA VAL A 461 -6.05 -18.80 -2.26
C VAL A 461 -5.79 -19.96 -3.21
N LEU A 462 -5.73 -19.66 -4.50
CA LEU A 462 -5.39 -20.62 -5.53
C LEU A 462 -4.11 -20.19 -6.24
N ALA A 463 -3.16 -21.11 -6.40
CA ALA A 463 -1.97 -20.89 -7.22
C ALA A 463 -2.21 -21.36 -8.65
N ARG A 464 -1.82 -20.55 -9.63
CA ARG A 464 -1.87 -20.93 -11.05
C ARG A 464 -0.84 -22.03 -11.32
N ALA A 465 -1.26 -23.07 -12.04
CA ALA A 465 -0.36 -24.13 -12.48
C ALA A 465 0.82 -23.60 -13.29
N GLY A 466 2.02 -24.08 -12.98
CA GLY A 466 3.27 -23.63 -13.60
C GLY A 466 3.81 -22.33 -13.03
N SER A 467 3.30 -21.81 -11.92
CA SER A 467 3.87 -20.61 -11.29
C SER A 467 5.16 -20.95 -10.54
N VAL A 468 6.18 -20.10 -10.69
CA VAL A 468 7.37 -20.07 -9.84
C VAL A 468 7.31 -18.82 -8.97
N ILE A 469 7.19 -18.99 -7.65
CA ILE A 469 6.94 -17.91 -6.70
C ILE A 469 8.13 -17.81 -5.73
N PRO A 470 8.82 -16.67 -5.62
CA PRO A 470 9.83 -16.48 -4.59
C PRO A 470 9.18 -16.31 -3.22
N VAL A 471 9.58 -17.14 -2.27
CA VAL A 471 9.02 -17.14 -0.92
C VAL A 471 10.16 -17.21 0.10
N ARG A 472 9.85 -16.89 1.35
CA ARG A 472 10.77 -17.10 2.45
C ARG A 472 10.77 -18.58 2.83
N GLY A 473 11.93 -19.22 2.72
CA GLY A 473 12.17 -20.60 3.11
C GLY A 473 12.21 -20.80 4.62
N ALA A 474 12.28 -22.06 5.05
CA ALA A 474 12.33 -22.42 6.47
C ALA A 474 13.64 -21.97 7.15
N ASP A 475 14.71 -21.80 6.38
CA ASP A 475 16.00 -21.24 6.80
C ASP A 475 16.01 -19.70 6.83
N GLY A 476 14.89 -19.06 6.47
CA GLY A 476 14.75 -17.61 6.37
C GLY A 476 15.29 -17.01 5.07
N GLY A 477 15.89 -17.83 4.19
CA GLY A 477 16.40 -17.44 2.88
C GLY A 477 15.33 -17.42 1.79
N LEU A 478 15.73 -17.14 0.56
CA LEU A 478 14.84 -17.18 -0.61
C LEU A 478 14.72 -18.62 -1.11
N GLU A 479 13.49 -19.13 -1.19
CA GLU A 479 13.13 -20.42 -1.76
C GLU A 479 12.16 -20.20 -2.93
N LEU A 480 12.21 -21.04 -3.96
CA LEU A 480 11.25 -21.04 -5.06
C LEU A 480 10.12 -22.04 -4.78
N GLU A 481 8.91 -21.55 -4.54
CA GLU A 481 7.72 -22.39 -4.53
C GLU A 481 7.19 -22.56 -5.95
N VAL A 482 7.16 -23.80 -6.42
CA VAL A 482 6.77 -24.14 -7.80
C VAL A 482 5.53 -25.00 -7.80
N TRP A 483 4.47 -24.48 -8.40
CA TRP A 483 3.23 -25.22 -8.62
C TRP A 483 3.31 -25.98 -9.94
N ALA A 484 3.11 -27.30 -9.90
CA ALA A 484 3.29 -28.17 -11.06
C ALA A 484 2.55 -27.63 -12.30
N PRO A 485 3.22 -27.54 -13.47
CA PRO A 485 2.56 -27.16 -14.70
C PRO A 485 1.62 -28.26 -15.20
N ALA A 486 0.57 -27.88 -15.92
CA ALA A 486 -0.28 -28.85 -16.62
C ALA A 486 0.53 -29.59 -17.70
N ALA A 487 0.17 -30.84 -17.98
CA ALA A 487 0.86 -31.64 -19.00
C ALA A 487 0.86 -30.93 -20.36
N GLY A 488 2.03 -30.89 -21.01
CA GLY A 488 2.21 -30.20 -22.29
C GLY A 488 2.21 -28.67 -22.20
N ARG A 489 2.17 -28.08 -21.01
CA ARG A 489 2.29 -26.63 -20.78
C ARG A 489 3.62 -26.29 -20.10
N THR A 490 4.17 -25.15 -20.49
CA THR A 490 5.27 -24.50 -19.78
C THR A 490 4.71 -23.41 -18.88
N GLY A 491 5.25 -23.33 -17.67
CA GLY A 491 5.05 -22.22 -16.75
C GLY A 491 6.33 -21.43 -16.54
N GLY A 492 6.30 -20.53 -15.58
CA GLY A 492 7.46 -19.75 -15.19
C GLY A 492 7.16 -18.78 -14.07
N GLY A 493 8.16 -17.96 -13.79
CA GLY A 493 8.06 -16.88 -12.83
C GLY A 493 9.27 -15.97 -12.91
N VAL A 494 9.21 -14.90 -12.15
CA VAL A 494 10.27 -13.92 -12.05
C VAL A 494 10.63 -13.77 -10.58
N VAL A 495 11.91 -13.62 -10.31
CA VAL A 495 12.41 -13.15 -9.02
C VAL A 495 13.18 -11.87 -9.28
N VAL A 496 12.86 -10.82 -8.54
CA VAL A 496 13.72 -9.64 -8.48
C VAL A 496 14.33 -9.59 -7.10
N ARG A 497 15.65 -9.71 -7.04
CA ARG A 497 16.39 -9.69 -5.78
C ARG A 497 16.18 -8.37 -5.05
N ASP A 498 15.99 -8.49 -3.74
CA ASP A 498 16.16 -7.38 -2.82
C ASP A 498 17.62 -7.35 -2.38
N ALA A 499 18.36 -6.32 -2.78
CA ALA A 499 19.76 -6.16 -2.39
C ALA A 499 19.92 -5.48 -1.01
N GLY A 500 18.81 -5.03 -0.42
CA GLY A 500 18.80 -4.27 0.82
C GLY A 500 17.92 -3.02 0.68
N ASP A 501 17.88 -2.20 1.71
CA ASP A 501 17.05 -0.98 1.70
C ASP A 501 17.59 0.14 0.78
N GLY A 502 18.74 -0.05 0.14
CA GLY A 502 19.41 0.90 -0.74
C GLY A 502 18.92 0.92 -2.19
N TRP A 503 19.80 1.41 -3.08
CA TRP A 503 19.49 1.72 -4.48
C TRP A 503 20.15 0.78 -5.48
N GLU A 504 20.58 -0.41 -5.05
CA GLU A 504 21.21 -1.35 -5.96
C GLU A 504 20.27 -1.68 -7.13
N LYS A 505 20.89 -1.90 -8.30
CA LYS A 505 20.15 -2.17 -9.52
C LYS A 505 19.36 -3.47 -9.36
N ALA A 506 18.08 -3.42 -9.70
CA ALA A 506 17.22 -4.59 -9.75
C ALA A 506 17.78 -5.63 -10.73
N GLU A 507 18.10 -6.82 -10.23
CA GLU A 507 18.47 -7.98 -11.05
C GLU A 507 17.24 -8.87 -11.23
N VAL A 508 16.76 -8.94 -12.47
CA VAL A 508 15.58 -9.70 -12.87
C VAL A 508 16.00 -11.09 -13.30
N GLU A 509 15.64 -12.09 -12.51
CA GLU A 509 15.88 -13.50 -12.82
C GLU A 509 14.59 -14.15 -13.30
N ARG A 510 14.66 -14.83 -14.44
CA ARG A 510 13.52 -15.52 -15.04
C ARG A 510 13.66 -17.01 -14.84
N PHE A 511 12.54 -17.66 -14.56
CA PHE A 511 12.46 -19.10 -14.36
C PHE A 511 11.42 -19.68 -15.28
N THR A 512 11.70 -20.86 -15.81
CA THR A 512 10.75 -21.68 -16.57
C THR A 512 10.52 -22.99 -15.83
N THR A 513 9.29 -23.49 -15.90
CA THR A 513 8.94 -24.81 -15.34
C THR A 513 8.14 -25.63 -16.33
N LYS A 514 8.43 -26.92 -16.43
CA LYS A 514 7.79 -27.85 -17.37
C LYS A 514 7.71 -29.25 -16.77
N LEU A 515 6.72 -30.03 -17.19
CA LEU A 515 6.60 -31.44 -16.80
C LEU A 515 7.33 -32.31 -17.83
N VAL A 516 8.35 -33.05 -17.42
CA VAL A 516 9.14 -33.96 -18.26
C VAL A 516 9.15 -35.34 -17.64
N LYS A 517 8.58 -36.33 -18.33
CA LYS A 517 8.50 -37.73 -17.87
C LYS A 517 7.98 -37.86 -16.43
N GLY A 518 6.95 -37.08 -16.09
CA GLY A 518 6.33 -37.07 -14.75
C GLY A 518 7.10 -36.28 -13.67
N ARG A 519 8.23 -35.66 -13.99
CA ARG A 519 8.99 -34.79 -13.08
C ARG A 519 8.82 -33.33 -13.43
N VAL A 520 8.71 -32.47 -12.43
CA VAL A 520 8.72 -31.01 -12.63
C VAL A 520 10.16 -30.56 -12.75
N VAL A 521 10.52 -30.01 -13.91
CA VAL A 521 11.83 -29.45 -14.19
C VAL A 521 11.74 -27.94 -14.11
N VAL A 522 12.60 -27.34 -13.28
CA VAL A 522 12.69 -25.89 -13.10
C VAL A 522 14.06 -25.44 -13.58
N GLU A 523 14.09 -24.45 -14.45
CA GLU A 523 15.30 -23.92 -15.06
C GLU A 523 15.34 -22.40 -14.86
N GLN A 524 16.51 -21.88 -14.52
CA GLN A 524 16.79 -20.45 -14.51
C GLN A 524 17.29 -20.04 -15.90
N VAL A 525 16.73 -18.97 -16.45
CA VAL A 525 17.10 -18.45 -17.77
C VAL A 525 18.03 -17.25 -17.60
N VAL A 526 19.26 -17.38 -18.09
CA VAL A 526 20.30 -16.34 -18.08
C VAL A 526 20.79 -16.16 -19.52
N ASP A 527 20.67 -14.95 -20.08
CA ASP A 527 21.12 -14.61 -21.44
C ASP A 527 20.62 -15.55 -22.57
N GLY A 528 19.48 -16.20 -22.35
CA GLY A 528 18.88 -17.15 -23.30
C GLY A 528 19.21 -18.61 -23.02
N ASP A 529 20.18 -18.89 -22.16
CA ASP A 529 20.57 -20.22 -21.74
C ASP A 529 19.80 -20.64 -20.47
N ALA A 530 19.35 -21.90 -20.46
CA ALA A 530 18.62 -22.51 -19.35
C ALA A 530 19.57 -23.36 -18.50
N GLY A 531 19.67 -23.04 -17.21
CA GLY A 531 20.51 -23.73 -16.24
C GLY A 531 19.75 -24.12 -14.96
N PRO A 532 20.40 -24.85 -14.03
CA PRO A 532 19.79 -25.16 -12.74
C PRO A 532 19.52 -23.87 -11.95
N PRO A 533 18.40 -23.80 -11.20
CA PRO A 533 18.12 -22.65 -10.36
C PRO A 533 19.12 -22.63 -9.19
N ARG A 534 19.59 -21.43 -8.86
CA ARG A 534 20.53 -21.23 -7.75
C ARG A 534 19.89 -21.28 -6.35
N TYR A 535 18.57 -21.28 -6.28
CA TYR A 535 17.83 -21.29 -5.03
C TYR A 535 17.23 -22.67 -4.76
N PRO A 536 17.00 -23.03 -3.49
CA PRO A 536 16.19 -24.21 -3.15
C PRO A 536 14.82 -24.14 -3.84
N VAL A 537 14.35 -25.29 -4.34
CA VAL A 537 13.06 -25.40 -5.05
C VAL A 537 12.15 -26.33 -4.27
N ARG A 538 10.95 -25.84 -3.92
CA ARG A 538 9.87 -26.63 -3.34
C ARG A 538 8.76 -26.83 -4.35
N VAL A 539 8.57 -28.07 -4.81
CA VAL A 539 7.52 -28.40 -5.77
C VAL A 539 6.22 -28.79 -5.06
N ARG A 540 5.10 -28.23 -5.51
CA ARG A 540 3.72 -28.48 -5.06
C ARG A 540 2.87 -29.03 -6.22
N GLY A 541 1.79 -29.74 -5.92
CA GLY A 541 0.80 -30.15 -6.93
C GLY A 541 1.18 -31.37 -7.79
N ILE A 542 2.06 -32.25 -7.31
CA ILE A 542 2.35 -33.56 -7.94
C ILE A 542 1.46 -34.62 -7.28
N GLU A 543 0.68 -35.35 -8.09
CA GLU A 543 -0.02 -36.57 -7.64
C GLU A 543 1.00 -37.70 -7.46
N GLY A 544 1.14 -38.25 -6.25
CA GLY A 544 2.00 -39.42 -5.99
C GLY A 544 3.47 -39.11 -5.64
N GLY A 545 3.71 -38.36 -4.56
CA GLY A 545 4.69 -38.74 -3.53
C GLY A 545 6.17 -38.98 -3.87
N ARG A 546 6.74 -38.49 -4.98
CA ARG A 546 8.21 -38.44 -5.12
C ARG A 546 8.69 -37.06 -5.53
N GLN A 547 9.11 -36.30 -4.52
CA GLN A 547 10.02 -35.17 -4.66
C GLN A 547 11.44 -35.74 -4.80
N SER A 548 12.15 -35.42 -5.89
CA SER A 548 13.59 -35.66 -6.01
C SER A 548 14.25 -34.45 -6.65
#